data_AF-A0A6N7W6H0-F1
#
_entry.id   AF-A0A6N7W6H0-F1
#
_cell.length_a   1.000
_cell.length_b   1.000
_cell.length_c   1.000
_cell.angle_alpha   90.00
_cell.angle_beta   90.00
_cell.angle_gamma   90.00
#
_symmetry.space_group_name_H-M   'P 1'
#
loop_
_entity.id
_entity.type
_entity.pdbx_description
1 polymer ?
#
loop_
_entity_poly.entity_id
_entity_poly.type
_entity_poly.pdbx_seq_one_letter_code
_entity_poly.pdbx_strand_id
1 'polypeptide(L)'
;MAKATLPTNYQDDVLKSTMGGKRRYTFTDNSDGTKCLEDATQYEKVGSNFGAADINKTNAAVNAAADASKIIDNVDDIAANTQAGYMMGALAGKQLIQNLNGFAFKEEKGVKYVRGADSVWVPLGSALFGEIILPSSANVAVSYELGFRPSKLCIMSNSETYSSSVVWRYEATRGFTEQYSYNSFDGSSYTKNKWLTITDTGFTITLSGSLHKGEQARYFALR
;
A
#
# COMPACT_ATOMS: atom_id res chain seq x y z
N MET A 1 6.64 -20.49 -14.58
CA MET A 1 7.22 -21.81 -14.91
C MET A 1 7.17 -22.66 -13.65
N ALA A 2 6.60 -23.87 -13.71
CA ALA A 2 6.67 -24.78 -12.57
C ALA A 2 8.14 -25.10 -12.27
N LYS A 3 8.55 -25.04 -11.00
CA LYS A 3 9.90 -25.40 -10.58
C LYS A 3 10.15 -26.85 -10.99
N ALA A 4 11.24 -27.12 -11.70
CA ALA A 4 11.61 -28.48 -12.04
C ALA A 4 11.87 -29.27 -10.74
N THR A 5 11.13 -30.37 -10.57
CA THR A 5 11.31 -31.27 -9.41
C THR A 5 12.49 -32.19 -9.68
N LEU A 6 13.55 -32.04 -8.89
CA LEU A 6 14.72 -32.89 -8.97
C LEU A 6 14.49 -34.19 -8.17
N PRO A 7 14.98 -35.35 -8.65
CA PRO A 7 14.88 -36.59 -7.88
C PRO A 7 15.65 -36.49 -6.57
N THR A 8 15.04 -36.94 -5.46
CA THR A 8 15.61 -36.86 -4.11
C THR A 8 15.77 -38.24 -3.45
N ASN A 9 15.59 -39.32 -4.21
CA ASN A 9 15.47 -40.68 -3.72
C ASN A 9 16.42 -41.67 -4.44
N TYR A 10 17.57 -41.19 -4.93
CA TYR A 10 18.63 -42.06 -5.42
C TYR A 10 19.05 -43.04 -4.32
N GLN A 11 19.31 -44.27 -4.71
CA GLN A 11 19.61 -45.37 -3.79
C GLN A 11 20.98 -45.95 -4.11
N ASP A 12 21.72 -46.34 -3.08
CA ASP A 12 23.01 -47.01 -3.26
C ASP A 12 22.84 -48.51 -3.55
N ASP A 13 23.85 -49.08 -4.19
CA ASP A 13 24.03 -50.53 -4.27
C ASP A 13 24.26 -51.09 -2.86
N VAL A 14 23.54 -52.17 -2.53
CA VAL A 14 23.80 -52.97 -1.32
C VAL A 14 24.20 -54.36 -1.76
N LEU A 15 25.46 -54.72 -1.51
CA LEU A 15 26.00 -56.04 -1.81
C LEU A 15 25.43 -57.07 -0.82
N LYS A 16 25.19 -58.31 -1.27
CA LYS A 16 24.83 -59.39 -0.34
C LYS A 16 25.95 -59.60 0.68
N SER A 17 25.59 -59.96 1.91
CA SER A 17 26.55 -60.24 2.99
C SER A 17 27.63 -61.26 2.60
N THR A 18 27.28 -62.24 1.75
CA THR A 18 28.17 -63.27 1.20
C THR A 18 29.29 -62.71 0.30
N MET A 19 29.19 -61.46 -0.15
CA MET A 19 30.22 -60.76 -0.92
C MET A 19 31.33 -60.16 -0.04
N GLY A 20 31.16 -60.12 1.29
CA GLY A 20 32.19 -59.63 2.21
C GLY A 20 32.60 -58.17 1.96
N GLY A 21 31.68 -57.35 1.45
CA GLY A 21 31.90 -55.92 1.15
C GLY A 21 32.72 -55.62 -0.11
N LYS A 22 33.01 -56.62 -0.95
CA LYS A 22 33.79 -56.44 -2.18
C LYS A 22 33.02 -56.86 -3.43
N ARG A 23 33.12 -56.07 -4.49
CA ARG A 23 32.62 -56.45 -5.82
C ARG A 23 33.46 -57.58 -6.42
N ARG A 24 32.83 -58.42 -7.24
CA ARG A 24 33.47 -59.56 -7.92
C ARG A 24 33.22 -59.45 -9.41
N TYR A 25 34.21 -59.83 -10.22
CA TYR A 25 34.12 -59.77 -11.67
C TYR A 25 34.61 -61.08 -12.27
N THR A 26 33.96 -61.55 -13.33
CA THR A 26 34.50 -62.58 -14.22
C THR A 26 35.43 -61.92 -15.24
N PHE A 27 36.42 -62.70 -15.68
CA PHE A 27 37.53 -62.20 -16.48
C PHE A 27 37.69 -63.05 -17.73
N THR A 28 37.74 -62.41 -18.90
CA THR A 28 37.94 -63.08 -20.20
C THR A 28 38.98 -62.32 -21.01
N ASP A 29 39.96 -63.05 -21.56
CA ASP A 29 40.94 -62.49 -22.51
C ASP A 29 40.34 -62.48 -23.92
N ASN A 30 40.33 -61.31 -24.56
CA ASN A 30 39.86 -61.16 -25.94
C ASN A 30 41.00 -61.41 -26.92
N SER A 31 40.66 -61.81 -28.16
CA SER A 31 41.63 -62.10 -29.21
C SER A 31 42.43 -60.88 -29.69
N ASP A 32 41.92 -59.67 -29.46
CA ASP A 32 42.56 -58.39 -29.78
C ASP A 32 43.54 -57.90 -28.69
N GLY A 33 43.77 -58.72 -27.64
CA GLY A 33 44.64 -58.39 -26.52
C GLY A 33 44.00 -57.47 -25.47
N THR A 34 42.73 -57.08 -25.65
CA THR A 34 41.95 -56.42 -24.60
C THR A 34 41.38 -57.44 -23.61
N LYS A 35 40.88 -56.95 -22.47
CA LYS A 35 40.34 -57.79 -21.40
C LYS A 35 38.89 -57.39 -21.14
N CYS A 36 37.98 -58.37 -21.13
CA CYS A 36 36.59 -58.16 -20.73
C CYS A 36 36.43 -58.46 -19.23
N LEU A 37 35.76 -57.54 -18.52
CA LEU A 37 35.40 -57.67 -17.12
C LEU A 37 33.87 -57.59 -17.02
N GLU A 38 33.23 -58.67 -16.58
CA GLU A 38 31.78 -58.69 -16.37
C GLU A 38 31.49 -58.70 -14.86
N ASP A 39 30.51 -57.91 -14.42
CA ASP A 39 30.14 -57.87 -12.99
C ASP A 39 29.46 -59.19 -12.57
N ALA A 40 30.10 -59.88 -11.63
CA ALA A 40 29.62 -61.11 -11.00
C ALA A 40 29.23 -60.88 -9.51
N THR A 41 29.14 -59.61 -9.10
CA THR A 41 28.71 -59.22 -7.76
C THR A 41 27.24 -59.60 -7.55
N GLN A 42 26.92 -60.18 -6.41
CA GLN A 42 25.53 -60.41 -6.02
C GLN A 42 25.06 -59.27 -5.12
N TYR A 43 23.97 -58.64 -5.53
CA TYR A 43 23.35 -57.52 -4.83
C TYR A 43 22.12 -58.01 -4.05
N GLU A 44 21.94 -57.46 -2.85
CA GLU A 44 20.66 -57.48 -2.13
C GLU A 44 19.74 -56.37 -2.66
N LYS A 45 20.35 -55.25 -3.06
CA LYS A 45 19.68 -54.12 -3.67
C LYS A 45 20.58 -53.51 -4.74
N VAL A 46 20.04 -53.32 -5.93
CA VAL A 46 20.70 -52.55 -6.99
C VAL A 46 20.34 -51.08 -6.81
N GLY A 47 21.35 -50.23 -6.83
CA GLY A 47 21.25 -48.79 -6.69
C GLY A 47 20.65 -48.12 -7.92
N SER A 48 20.35 -46.84 -7.76
CA SER A 48 19.90 -45.99 -8.85
C SER A 48 21.07 -45.64 -9.76
N ASN A 49 20.85 -45.67 -11.07
CA ASN A 49 21.87 -45.19 -12.00
C ASN A 49 21.94 -43.65 -11.94
N PHE A 50 23.15 -43.11 -11.79
CA PHE A 50 23.40 -41.67 -11.86
C PHE A 50 24.36 -41.39 -13.01
N GLY A 51 23.89 -40.63 -14.00
CA GLY A 51 24.66 -40.37 -15.21
C GLY A 51 24.66 -38.90 -15.65
N ALA A 52 25.32 -38.66 -16.79
CA ALA A 52 25.39 -37.34 -17.42
C ALA A 52 23.99 -36.70 -17.61
N ALA A 53 22.98 -37.52 -17.92
CA ALA A 53 21.60 -37.04 -18.08
C ALA A 53 21.01 -36.46 -16.78
N ASP A 54 21.28 -37.06 -15.63
CA ASP A 54 20.76 -36.62 -14.33
C ASP A 54 21.43 -35.34 -13.85
N ILE A 55 22.74 -35.25 -14.00
CA ILE A 55 23.48 -34.02 -13.66
C ILE A 55 23.12 -32.87 -14.60
N ASN A 56 22.90 -33.13 -15.89
CA ASN A 56 22.45 -32.11 -16.83
C ASN A 56 21.04 -31.60 -16.49
N LYS A 57 20.11 -32.48 -16.10
CA LYS A 57 18.78 -32.08 -15.60
C LYS A 57 18.90 -31.22 -14.35
N THR A 58 19.76 -31.61 -13.41
CA THR A 58 20.05 -30.84 -12.20
C THR A 58 20.57 -29.44 -12.53
N ASN A 59 21.60 -29.35 -13.38
CA ASN A 59 22.19 -28.07 -13.78
C ASN A 59 21.17 -27.18 -14.49
N ALA A 60 20.36 -27.74 -15.39
CA ALA A 60 19.29 -26.98 -16.05
C ALA A 60 18.27 -26.42 -15.04
N ALA A 61 17.86 -27.22 -14.06
CA ALA A 61 16.95 -26.77 -13.01
C ALA A 61 17.57 -25.69 -12.11
N VAL A 62 18.84 -25.84 -11.74
CA VAL A 62 19.58 -24.87 -10.92
C VAL A 62 19.75 -23.54 -11.67
N ASN A 63 20.20 -23.58 -12.92
CA ASN A 63 20.35 -22.40 -13.75
C ASN A 63 19.02 -21.67 -13.95
N ALA A 64 17.89 -22.40 -14.00
CA ALA A 64 16.57 -21.80 -14.11
C ALA A 64 15.99 -21.25 -12.79
N ALA A 65 16.50 -21.67 -11.62
CA ALA A 65 15.89 -21.36 -10.32
C ALA A 65 16.12 -19.92 -9.87
N ALA A 66 17.23 -19.30 -10.27
CA ALA A 66 17.56 -17.91 -9.99
C ALA A 66 18.41 -17.31 -11.11
N ASP A 67 17.96 -17.52 -12.34
CA ASP A 67 18.57 -16.90 -13.51
C ASP A 67 18.58 -15.38 -13.32
N ALA A 68 19.76 -14.76 -13.42
CA ALA A 68 19.93 -13.32 -13.28
C ALA A 68 19.05 -12.53 -14.26
N SER A 69 18.74 -13.11 -15.43
CA SER A 69 17.84 -12.49 -16.42
C SER A 69 16.38 -12.42 -15.96
N LYS A 70 16.01 -13.17 -14.91
CA LYS A 70 14.66 -13.20 -14.33
C LYS A 70 14.55 -12.47 -13.00
N ILE A 71 15.61 -11.79 -12.58
CA ILE A 71 15.63 -10.93 -11.40
C ILE A 71 15.51 -9.50 -11.88
N ILE A 72 14.43 -8.81 -11.47
CA ILE A 72 14.19 -7.42 -11.85
C ILE A 72 14.60 -6.52 -10.69
N ASP A 73 15.63 -5.71 -10.88
CA ASP A 73 16.23 -4.86 -9.85
C ASP A 73 15.83 -3.37 -9.92
N ASN A 74 14.93 -2.99 -10.83
CA ASN A 74 14.34 -1.64 -10.87
C ASN A 74 12.80 -1.70 -10.76
N VAL A 75 12.21 -0.66 -10.16
CA VAL A 75 10.78 -0.63 -9.85
C VAL A 75 9.88 -0.41 -11.07
N ASP A 76 10.39 0.23 -12.12
CA ASP A 76 9.62 0.55 -13.31
C ASP A 76 9.35 -0.71 -14.15
N ASP A 77 10.35 -1.57 -14.30
CA ASP A 77 10.22 -2.87 -14.96
C ASP A 77 9.35 -3.84 -14.15
N ILE A 78 9.40 -3.76 -12.81
CA ILE A 78 8.46 -4.51 -11.94
C ILE A 78 7.02 -4.07 -12.23
N ALA A 79 6.78 -2.76 -12.33
CA ALA A 79 5.45 -2.22 -12.58
C ALA A 79 4.94 -2.54 -14.01
N ALA A 80 5.83 -2.62 -14.98
CA ALA A 80 5.51 -2.96 -16.37
C ALA A 80 5.40 -4.48 -16.63
N ASN A 81 5.93 -5.33 -15.75
CA ASN A 81 5.96 -6.76 -15.96
C ASN A 81 4.56 -7.40 -15.87
N THR A 82 4.17 -8.09 -16.94
CA THR A 82 2.92 -8.88 -17.02
C THR A 82 3.17 -10.39 -17.05
N GLN A 83 4.43 -10.81 -17.01
CA GLN A 83 4.82 -12.21 -17.17
C GLN A 83 5.07 -12.91 -15.83
N ALA A 84 4.59 -14.15 -15.70
CA ALA A 84 4.84 -14.97 -14.52
C ALA A 84 6.25 -15.58 -14.53
N GLY A 85 6.85 -15.73 -13.35
CA GLY A 85 8.15 -16.40 -13.17
C GLY A 85 9.37 -15.47 -13.13
N TYR A 86 9.16 -14.16 -13.12
CA TYR A 86 10.16 -13.18 -12.68
C TYR A 86 10.14 -13.06 -11.15
N MET A 87 11.26 -12.67 -10.58
CA MET A 87 11.44 -12.42 -9.16
C MET A 87 11.82 -10.96 -8.93
N MET A 88 11.34 -10.38 -7.83
CA MET A 88 11.76 -9.04 -7.42
C MET A 88 13.18 -9.11 -6.85
N GLY A 89 14.07 -8.30 -7.42
CA GLY A 89 15.42 -8.10 -6.93
C GLY A 89 15.47 -7.23 -5.67
N ALA A 90 16.56 -7.34 -4.92
CA ALA A 90 16.72 -6.64 -3.65
C ALA A 90 16.82 -5.12 -3.83
N LEU A 91 17.34 -4.63 -4.96
CA LEU A 91 17.43 -3.20 -5.24
C LEU A 91 16.05 -2.59 -5.49
N ALA A 92 15.19 -3.27 -6.26
CA ALA A 92 13.79 -2.88 -6.46
C ALA A 92 13.03 -2.87 -5.13
N GLY A 93 13.22 -3.90 -4.30
CA GLY A 93 12.63 -3.98 -2.96
C GLY A 93 13.08 -2.82 -2.05
N LYS A 94 14.38 -2.50 -2.05
CA LYS A 94 14.92 -1.34 -1.32
C LYS A 94 14.28 -0.04 -1.80
N GLN A 95 14.19 0.17 -3.11
CA GLN A 95 13.59 1.39 -3.67
C GLN A 95 12.10 1.50 -3.32
N LEU A 96 11.32 0.41 -3.33
CA LEU A 96 9.94 0.42 -2.86
C LEU A 96 9.84 0.81 -1.38
N ILE A 97 10.69 0.24 -0.52
CA ILE A 97 10.73 0.58 0.90
C ILE A 97 11.09 2.06 1.11
N GLN A 98 12.07 2.58 0.35
CA GLN A 98 12.47 3.99 0.39
C GLN A 98 11.38 4.92 -0.13
N ASN A 99 10.72 4.59 -1.23
CA ASN A 99 9.62 5.36 -1.80
C ASN A 99 8.44 5.43 -0.84
N LEU A 100 8.16 4.32 -0.15
CA LEU A 100 7.13 4.29 0.89
C LEU A 100 7.57 5.04 2.14
N ASN A 101 8.86 5.20 2.44
CA ASN A 101 9.41 6.01 3.53
C ASN A 101 8.65 5.92 4.88
N GLY A 102 8.13 4.73 5.22
CA GLY A 102 7.33 4.54 6.45
C GLY A 102 5.90 5.09 6.41
N PHE A 103 5.42 5.55 5.25
CA PHE A 103 4.02 5.88 5.05
C PHE A 103 3.13 4.64 5.20
N ALA A 104 2.07 4.78 5.97
CA ALA A 104 1.01 3.78 6.10
C ALA A 104 -0.31 4.37 5.65
N PHE A 105 -1.15 3.53 5.06
CA PHE A 105 -2.47 3.89 4.57
C PHE A 105 -3.52 3.03 5.25
N LYS A 106 -4.67 3.61 5.61
CA LYS A 106 -5.83 2.87 6.12
C LYS A 106 -7.13 3.47 5.60
N GLU A 107 -8.20 2.70 5.69
CA GLU A 107 -9.56 3.18 5.43
C GLU A 107 -10.45 2.86 6.62
N GLU A 108 -11.16 3.87 7.12
CA GLU A 108 -12.13 3.73 8.20
C GLU A 108 -13.42 4.45 7.79
N LYS A 109 -14.53 3.69 7.76
CA LYS A 109 -15.86 4.21 7.40
C LYS A 109 -15.88 4.95 6.04
N GLY A 110 -15.11 4.48 5.05
CA GLY A 110 -15.03 5.08 3.71
C GLY A 110 -14.09 6.30 3.60
N VAL A 111 -13.45 6.73 4.69
CA VAL A 111 -12.44 7.79 4.68
C VAL A 111 -11.05 7.17 4.63
N LYS A 112 -10.24 7.58 3.67
CA LYS A 112 -8.85 7.13 3.52
C LYS A 112 -7.95 7.99 4.37
N TYR A 113 -6.96 7.40 5.03
CA TYR A 113 -5.98 8.09 5.87
C TYR A 113 -4.57 7.74 5.44
N VAL A 114 -3.66 8.67 5.68
CA VAL A 114 -2.22 8.49 5.57
C VAL A 114 -1.58 8.87 6.91
N ARG A 115 -0.52 8.18 7.29
CA ARG A 115 0.44 8.64 8.30
C ARG A 115 1.85 8.43 7.78
N GLY A 116 2.77 9.30 8.14
CA GLY A 116 4.18 9.19 7.80
C GLY A 116 5.02 8.92 9.05
N ALA A 117 6.13 9.63 9.20
CA ALA A 117 6.95 9.61 10.42
C ALA A 117 6.18 10.11 11.66
N ASP A 118 5.27 11.07 11.48
CA ASP A 118 4.33 11.45 12.54
C ASP A 118 3.31 10.32 12.74
N SER A 119 3.22 9.82 13.98
CA SER A 119 2.34 8.71 14.39
C SER A 119 0.83 9.00 14.24
N VAL A 120 0.45 10.20 13.79
CA VAL A 120 -0.92 10.68 13.68
C VAL A 120 -1.49 10.37 12.30
N TRP A 121 -2.65 9.72 12.27
CA TRP A 121 -3.40 9.48 11.04
C TRP A 121 -4.10 10.75 10.58
N VAL A 122 -3.87 11.15 9.32
CA VAL A 122 -4.54 12.28 8.69
C VAL A 122 -5.40 11.80 7.52
N PRO A 123 -6.64 12.30 7.36
CA PRO A 123 -7.47 11.93 6.22
C PRO A 123 -6.84 12.43 4.91
N LEU A 124 -6.91 11.59 3.88
CA LEU A 124 -6.57 11.91 2.50
C LEU A 124 -7.76 12.63 1.86
N GLY A 125 -7.51 13.81 1.30
CA GLY A 125 -8.54 14.72 0.78
C GLY A 125 -8.42 16.06 1.50
N SER A 126 -7.89 17.06 0.79
CA SER A 126 -7.59 18.40 1.29
C SER A 126 -8.81 19.24 1.64
N ALA A 127 -10.02 18.71 1.44
CA ALA A 127 -11.29 19.39 1.60
C ALA A 127 -12.26 18.58 2.46
N LEU A 128 -12.82 19.21 3.48
CA LEU A 128 -13.91 18.67 4.29
C LEU A 128 -15.18 19.46 4.01
N PHE A 129 -16.26 18.75 3.67
CA PHE A 129 -17.59 19.31 3.52
C PHE A 129 -18.48 18.77 4.63
N GLY A 130 -19.30 19.63 5.23
CA GLY A 130 -20.22 19.20 6.27
C GLY A 130 -21.37 20.17 6.50
N GLU A 131 -22.27 19.76 7.39
CA GLU A 131 -23.43 20.52 7.82
C GLU A 131 -23.32 20.82 9.32
N ILE A 132 -23.77 22.00 9.72
CA ILE A 132 -23.80 22.49 11.09
C ILE A 132 -25.12 23.19 11.37
N ILE A 133 -25.45 23.34 12.64
CA ILE A 133 -26.53 24.22 13.10
C ILE A 133 -25.89 25.45 13.72
N LEU A 134 -26.27 26.64 13.26
CA LEU A 134 -25.74 27.91 13.77
C LEU A 134 -26.16 28.17 15.22
N PRO A 135 -25.43 29.00 15.99
CA PRO A 135 -25.77 29.30 17.38
C PRO A 135 -27.24 29.74 17.53
N SER A 136 -27.98 29.10 18.44
CA SER A 136 -29.40 29.43 18.69
C SER A 136 -29.59 30.68 19.56
N SER A 137 -28.53 31.12 20.25
CA SER A 137 -28.52 32.27 21.15
C SER A 137 -27.57 33.35 20.65
N ALA A 138 -27.93 34.62 20.87
CA ALA A 138 -27.06 35.74 20.50
C ALA A 138 -25.87 35.84 21.46
N ASN A 139 -24.73 36.27 20.93
CA ASN A 139 -23.48 36.47 21.64
C ASN A 139 -22.94 35.21 22.33
N VAL A 140 -23.37 34.03 21.86
CA VAL A 140 -22.84 32.72 22.29
C VAL A 140 -21.91 32.20 21.20
N ALA A 141 -20.69 31.86 21.60
CA ALA A 141 -19.69 31.24 20.75
C ALA A 141 -19.93 29.72 20.69
N VAL A 142 -19.99 29.15 19.50
CA VAL A 142 -20.11 27.70 19.26
C VAL A 142 -18.97 27.25 18.37
N SER A 143 -18.25 26.21 18.78
CA SER A 143 -17.11 25.64 18.05
C SER A 143 -17.51 24.40 17.27
N TYR A 144 -16.93 24.24 16.09
CA TYR A 144 -17.11 23.11 15.19
C TYR A 144 -15.75 22.50 14.89
N GLU A 145 -15.61 21.21 15.21
CA GLU A 145 -14.38 20.45 15.07
C GLU A 145 -14.25 19.90 13.64
N LEU A 146 -13.11 20.19 13.00
CA LEU A 146 -12.69 19.65 11.70
C LEU A 146 -11.54 18.65 11.84
N GLY A 147 -10.85 18.65 12.98
CA GLY A 147 -9.61 17.90 13.22
C GLY A 147 -8.36 18.55 12.63
N PHE A 148 -8.48 19.76 12.06
CA PHE A 148 -7.36 20.54 11.54
C PHE A 148 -7.71 22.04 11.49
N ARG A 149 -6.68 22.89 11.49
CA ARG A 149 -6.81 24.33 11.25
C ARG A 149 -7.06 24.56 9.76
N PRO A 150 -8.23 25.07 9.34
CA PRO A 150 -8.47 25.31 7.93
C PRO A 150 -7.54 26.40 7.38
N SER A 151 -7.00 26.23 6.17
CA SER A 151 -6.34 27.30 5.40
C SER A 151 -7.36 28.14 4.62
N LYS A 152 -8.47 27.53 4.19
CA LYS A 152 -9.63 28.22 3.63
C LYS A 152 -10.90 27.63 4.21
N LEU A 153 -11.90 28.47 4.44
CA LEU A 153 -13.20 28.04 4.94
C LEU A 153 -14.29 28.87 4.27
N CYS A 154 -15.35 28.21 3.82
CA CYS A 154 -16.58 28.84 3.37
C CYS A 154 -17.73 28.22 4.16
N ILE A 155 -18.59 29.02 4.78
CA ILE A 155 -19.81 28.57 5.47
C ILE A 155 -20.97 29.32 4.85
N MET A 156 -22.08 28.64 4.56
CA MET A 156 -23.26 29.22 3.91
C MET A 156 -24.53 28.78 4.65
N SER A 157 -25.42 29.72 4.94
CA SER A 157 -26.76 29.46 5.46
C SER A 157 -27.79 30.27 4.67
N ASN A 158 -28.95 29.67 4.44
CA ASN A 158 -30.12 30.33 3.87
C ASN A 158 -31.25 30.23 4.90
N SER A 159 -32.01 31.30 5.08
CA SER A 159 -33.20 31.30 5.93
C SER A 159 -34.41 31.74 5.12
N GLU A 160 -35.40 30.88 5.06
CA GLU A 160 -36.72 31.21 4.49
C GLU A 160 -37.46 32.18 5.42
N THR A 161 -37.38 31.94 6.74
CA THR A 161 -37.97 32.77 7.80
C THR A 161 -37.57 34.24 7.67
N TYR A 162 -36.29 34.49 7.38
CA TYR A 162 -35.74 35.83 7.27
C TYR A 162 -35.51 36.27 5.81
N SER A 163 -35.92 35.46 4.83
CA SER A 163 -35.71 35.72 3.39
C SER A 163 -34.29 36.23 3.08
N SER A 164 -33.27 35.57 3.65
CA SER A 164 -31.89 36.03 3.59
C SER A 164 -30.90 34.87 3.49
N SER A 165 -29.69 35.19 3.02
CA SER A 165 -28.55 34.28 3.00
C SER A 165 -27.34 34.91 3.64
N VAL A 166 -26.48 34.08 4.21
CA VAL A 166 -25.22 34.50 4.81
C VAL A 166 -24.10 33.57 4.42
N VAL A 167 -22.96 34.17 4.07
CA VAL A 167 -21.73 33.48 3.70
C VAL A 167 -20.59 34.00 4.55
N TRP A 168 -19.90 33.12 5.26
CA TRP A 168 -18.62 33.42 5.89
C TRP A 168 -17.49 32.83 5.07
N ARG A 169 -16.44 33.61 4.84
CA ARG A 169 -15.23 33.19 4.13
C ARG A 169 -14.00 33.48 4.97
N TYR A 170 -13.05 32.56 4.92
CA TYR A 170 -11.73 32.72 5.51
C TYR A 170 -10.68 32.22 4.54
N GLU A 171 -9.56 32.94 4.46
CA GLU A 171 -8.36 32.55 3.72
C GLU A 171 -7.10 32.97 4.50
N ALA A 172 -6.32 32.00 4.96
CA ALA A 172 -5.16 32.21 5.83
C ALA A 172 -4.11 33.11 5.17
N THR A 173 -3.81 32.90 3.88
CA THR A 173 -2.81 33.66 3.13
C THR A 173 -3.13 35.16 3.07
N ARG A 174 -4.41 35.52 3.11
CA ARG A 174 -4.86 36.91 3.05
C ARG A 174 -5.19 37.50 4.42
N GLY A 175 -5.14 36.67 5.48
CA GLY A 175 -5.30 37.11 6.87
C GLY A 175 -6.68 37.67 7.22
N PHE A 176 -7.72 37.39 6.44
CA PHE A 176 -9.05 37.98 6.65
C PHE A 176 -10.16 36.96 6.89
N THR A 177 -11.17 37.38 7.64
CA THR A 177 -12.49 36.76 7.74
C THR A 177 -13.52 37.73 7.18
N GLU A 178 -14.23 37.29 6.14
CA GLU A 178 -15.30 38.07 5.51
C GLU A 178 -16.65 37.44 5.81
N GLN A 179 -17.65 38.28 6.10
CA GLN A 179 -19.04 37.87 6.15
C GLN A 179 -19.82 38.69 5.13
N TYR A 180 -20.50 37.99 4.24
CA TYR A 180 -21.45 38.55 3.30
C TYR A 180 -22.85 38.12 3.73
N SER A 181 -23.67 39.06 4.19
CA SER A 181 -25.09 38.82 4.43
C SER A 181 -25.91 39.51 3.34
N TYR A 182 -26.80 38.78 2.69
CA TYR A 182 -27.69 39.27 1.66
C TYR A 182 -29.14 39.10 2.11
N ASN A 183 -29.89 40.20 2.15
CA ASN A 183 -31.32 40.17 2.44
C ASN A 183 -32.09 40.37 1.13
N SER A 184 -32.98 39.43 0.82
CA SER A 184 -33.75 39.48 -0.43
C SER A 184 -34.94 40.44 -0.36
N PHE A 185 -35.34 40.89 0.84
CA PHE A 185 -36.48 41.80 1.02
C PHE A 185 -36.13 43.27 0.69
N ASP A 186 -34.93 43.72 1.04
CA ASP A 186 -34.45 45.10 0.85
C ASP A 186 -33.37 45.22 -0.25
N GLY A 187 -33.00 44.10 -0.89
CA GLY A 187 -31.95 44.03 -1.90
C GLY A 187 -30.56 44.46 -1.41
N SER A 188 -30.36 44.58 -0.09
CA SER A 188 -29.18 45.21 0.50
C SER A 188 -28.18 44.18 0.99
N SER A 189 -26.90 44.41 0.69
CA SER A 189 -25.78 43.64 1.23
C SER A 189 -25.26 44.28 2.52
N TYR A 190 -25.21 43.51 3.59
CA TYR A 190 -24.69 43.98 4.88
C TYR A 190 -23.33 43.32 5.17
N THR A 191 -22.29 44.12 5.30
CA THR A 191 -20.98 43.66 5.79
C THR A 191 -20.94 43.81 7.31
N LYS A 192 -20.81 42.70 8.04
CA LYS A 192 -20.56 42.73 9.49
C LYS A 192 -19.26 42.00 9.77
N ASN A 193 -18.27 42.73 10.25
CA ASN A 193 -16.94 42.16 10.50
C ASN A 193 -16.90 41.47 11.87
N LYS A 194 -16.46 40.19 11.85
CA LYS A 194 -15.96 39.35 12.96
C LYS A 194 -16.95 38.53 13.80
N TRP A 195 -17.56 37.52 13.18
CA TRP A 195 -18.29 36.44 13.88
C TRP A 195 -17.68 35.04 13.66
N LEU A 196 -16.51 34.97 13.02
CA LEU A 196 -15.80 33.73 12.72
C LEU A 196 -14.38 33.81 13.31
N THR A 197 -14.03 32.83 14.14
CA THR A 197 -12.69 32.64 14.69
C THR A 197 -12.17 31.28 14.23
N ILE A 198 -10.94 31.24 13.72
CA ILE A 198 -10.31 29.98 13.29
C ILE A 198 -9.50 29.41 14.45
N THR A 199 -9.67 28.11 14.72
CA THR A 199 -8.97 27.39 15.79
C THR A 199 -7.99 26.37 15.18
N ASP A 200 -7.14 25.77 16.00
CA ASP A 200 -6.16 24.78 15.52
C ASP A 200 -6.80 23.47 15.04
N THR A 201 -8.05 23.22 15.41
CA THR A 201 -8.80 22.01 15.08
C THR A 201 -10.09 22.30 14.30
N GLY A 202 -10.42 23.56 14.01
CA GLY A 202 -11.64 23.92 13.29
C GLY A 202 -11.94 25.42 13.30
N PHE A 203 -13.17 25.77 13.71
CA PHE A 203 -13.61 27.17 13.78
C PHE A 203 -14.71 27.39 14.83
N THR A 204 -14.90 28.65 15.23
CA THR A 204 -15.92 29.10 16.18
C THR A 204 -16.77 30.20 15.54
N ILE A 205 -18.10 30.10 15.67
CA ILE A 205 -19.06 31.12 15.22
C ILE A 205 -19.72 31.78 16.43
N THR A 206 -19.84 33.11 16.41
CA THR A 206 -20.59 33.90 17.40
C THR A 206 -21.55 34.85 16.70
N LEU A 207 -22.86 34.62 16.78
CA LEU A 207 -23.85 35.51 16.17
C LEU A 207 -24.25 36.64 17.11
N SER A 208 -24.12 37.92 16.73
CA SER A 208 -24.51 39.04 17.61
C SER A 208 -25.95 39.53 17.42
N GLY A 209 -26.68 39.02 16.42
CA GLY A 209 -28.05 39.42 16.09
C GLY A 209 -28.97 38.21 15.94
N SER A 210 -30.28 38.46 15.76
CA SER A 210 -31.29 37.38 15.68
C SER A 210 -31.41 36.67 14.34
N LEU A 211 -30.76 37.19 13.31
CA LEU A 211 -30.74 36.59 11.97
C LEU A 211 -29.97 35.27 11.97
N HIS A 212 -30.54 34.25 11.32
CA HIS A 212 -29.96 32.91 11.12
C HIS A 212 -29.63 32.11 12.39
N LYS A 213 -30.18 32.48 13.56
CA LYS A 213 -29.99 31.70 14.79
C LYS A 213 -30.64 30.33 14.66
N GLY A 214 -29.89 29.28 14.98
CA GLY A 214 -30.41 27.91 14.93
C GLY A 214 -30.68 27.39 13.51
N GLU A 215 -30.35 28.14 12.47
CA GLU A 215 -30.52 27.68 11.08
C GLU A 215 -29.45 26.66 10.71
N GLN A 216 -29.78 25.77 9.77
CA GLN A 216 -28.80 24.90 9.14
C GLN A 216 -27.83 25.73 8.29
N ALA A 217 -26.56 25.36 8.35
CA ALA A 217 -25.51 25.90 7.50
C ALA A 217 -24.64 24.77 6.98
N ARG A 218 -24.07 24.96 5.80
CA ARG A 218 -23.11 24.03 5.18
C ARG A 218 -21.75 24.69 5.14
N TYR A 219 -20.70 23.91 5.30
CA TYR A 219 -19.35 24.41 5.21
C TYR A 219 -18.49 23.59 4.26
N PHE A 220 -17.47 24.25 3.73
CA PHE A 220 -16.40 23.68 2.94
C PHE A 220 -15.08 24.22 3.49
N ALA A 221 -14.24 23.33 4.03
CA ALA A 221 -12.99 23.67 4.70
C ALA A 221 -11.81 23.00 4.00
N LEU A 222 -10.81 23.78 3.61
CA LEU A 222 -9.55 23.29 3.08
C LEU A 222 -8.47 23.30 4.15
N ARG A 223 -7.61 22.29 4.15
CA ARG A 223 -6.40 22.27 4.99
C ARG A 223 -5.35 23.25 4.50
#